data_AF-A0A2V6TD62-F1
#
_entry.id   AF-A0A2V6TD62-F1
#
_cell.length_a   1.000
_cell.length_b   1.000
_cell.length_c   1.000
_cell.angle_alpha   90.00
_cell.angle_beta   90.00
_cell.angle_gamma   90.00
#
_symmetry.space_group_name_H-M   'P 1'
#
loop_
_entity.id
_entity.type
_entity.pdbx_description
1 polymer ?
#
loop_
_entity_poly.entity_id
_entity_poly.type
_entity_poly.pdbx_seq_one_letter_code
_entity_poly.pdbx_strand_id
1 'polypeptide(L)'
;RLVLGDRLFDILRAARFDRGLRSVAHPLMAELMEKTGESVFLGVLTPGFEVLLVHKILGPQVIRYDADVGQTIPAYCTAGGRVLLAHLAAPQLGRFFKSTRLRRLTARTVANRRQLLKALDDVRQSGVAFNFGERVAGASGISAPIRSGSGRVIAELGLAGPTSRLHARPAELARLVKDTAARISSALGYRVGPAMGSDGAGSRLRATALRKGVASEMLTSVGPDGGPADEMPGWRSG
;
A
#
# COMPACT_ATOMS: atom_id res chain seq x y z
N ARG A 1 -34.30 -30.60 -14.51
CA ARG A 1 -33.08 -30.13 -15.22
C ARG A 1 -32.51 -28.97 -14.40
N LEU A 2 -31.42 -29.17 -13.65
CA LEU A 2 -30.79 -28.10 -12.88
C LEU A 2 -29.86 -27.32 -13.81
N VAL A 3 -30.06 -26.01 -13.92
CA VAL A 3 -29.18 -25.11 -14.69
C VAL A 3 -28.34 -24.35 -13.67
N LEU A 4 -27.01 -24.44 -13.77
CA LEU A 4 -26.12 -23.63 -12.95
C LEU A 4 -26.33 -22.15 -13.30
N GLY A 5 -26.67 -21.32 -12.31
CA GLY A 5 -26.81 -19.88 -12.49
C GLY A 5 -25.47 -19.12 -12.49
N ASP A 6 -25.47 -17.93 -13.06
CA ASP A 6 -24.28 -17.08 -13.27
C ASP A 6 -23.46 -16.81 -12.00
N ARG A 7 -24.12 -16.77 -10.83
CA ARG A 7 -23.45 -16.58 -9.54
C ARG A 7 -22.45 -17.68 -9.21
N LEU A 8 -22.72 -18.92 -9.60
CA LEU A 8 -21.80 -20.03 -9.36
C LEU A 8 -20.57 -19.93 -10.27
N PHE A 9 -20.74 -19.47 -11.51
CA PHE A 9 -19.61 -19.18 -12.41
C PHE A 9 -18.75 -18.02 -11.91
N ASP A 10 -19.36 -16.97 -11.36
CA ASP A 10 -18.62 -15.86 -10.74
C ASP A 10 -17.80 -16.31 -9.53
N ILE A 11 -18.38 -17.15 -8.66
CA ILE A 11 -17.67 -17.75 -7.51
C ILE A 11 -16.52 -18.64 -7.98
N LEU A 12 -16.76 -19.51 -8.96
CA LEU A 12 -15.73 -20.39 -9.51
C LEU A 12 -14.61 -19.61 -10.18
N ARG A 13 -14.93 -18.55 -10.92
CA ARG A 13 -13.95 -17.65 -11.55
C ARG A 13 -13.14 -16.89 -10.52
N ALA A 14 -13.79 -16.35 -9.48
CA ALA A 14 -13.11 -15.69 -8.37
C ALA A 14 -12.18 -16.66 -7.61
N ALA A 15 -12.64 -17.89 -7.34
CA ALA A 15 -11.84 -18.91 -6.65
C ALA A 15 -10.64 -19.40 -7.50
N ARG A 16 -10.81 -19.56 -8.82
CA ARG A 16 -9.71 -19.90 -9.72
C ARG A 16 -8.71 -18.75 -9.87
N PHE A 17 -9.22 -17.53 -9.98
CA PHE A 17 -8.40 -16.32 -10.04
C PHE A 17 -7.56 -16.18 -8.76
N ASP A 18 -8.16 -16.37 -7.59
CA ASP A 18 -7.45 -16.36 -6.30
C ASP A 18 -6.36 -17.43 -6.25
N ARG A 19 -6.67 -18.69 -6.60
CA ARG A 19 -5.67 -19.77 -6.60
C ARG A 19 -4.52 -19.51 -7.56
N GLY A 20 -4.80 -19.05 -8.77
CA GLY A 20 -3.77 -18.76 -9.79
C GLY A 20 -2.90 -17.55 -9.42
N LEU A 21 -3.50 -16.50 -8.87
CA LEU A 21 -2.76 -15.34 -8.37
C LEU A 21 -1.85 -15.72 -7.20
N ARG A 22 -2.39 -16.48 -6.23
CA ARG A 22 -1.63 -16.89 -5.03
C ARG A 22 -0.49 -17.84 -5.36
N SER A 23 -0.70 -18.81 -6.25
CA SER A 23 0.35 -19.76 -6.64
C SER A 23 1.53 -19.04 -7.33
N VAL A 24 1.24 -18.07 -8.18
CA VAL A 24 2.27 -17.24 -8.85
C VAL A 24 2.94 -16.28 -7.87
N ALA A 25 2.18 -15.66 -6.98
CA ALA A 25 2.70 -14.65 -6.06
C ALA A 25 3.52 -15.25 -4.90
N HIS A 26 3.17 -16.44 -4.40
CA HIS A 26 3.78 -17.03 -3.21
C HIS A 26 5.32 -17.07 -3.24
N PRO A 27 5.99 -17.68 -4.24
CA PRO A 27 7.45 -17.75 -4.24
C PRO A 27 8.10 -16.36 -4.28
N LEU A 28 7.51 -15.43 -5.04
CA LEU A 28 7.99 -14.05 -5.17
C LEU A 28 7.80 -13.24 -3.88
N MET A 29 6.71 -13.49 -3.15
CA MET A 29 6.48 -12.93 -1.83
C MET A 29 7.48 -13.47 -0.81
N ALA A 30 7.86 -14.76 -0.89
CA ALA A 30 8.81 -15.36 0.02
C ALA A 30 10.20 -14.73 -0.15
N GLU A 31 10.67 -14.59 -1.39
CA GLU A 31 11.91 -13.87 -1.70
C GLU A 31 11.89 -12.42 -1.20
N LEU A 32 10.75 -11.73 -1.32
CA LEU A 32 10.61 -10.35 -0.86
C LEU A 32 10.64 -10.27 0.67
N MET A 33 10.00 -11.22 1.35
CA MET A 33 10.05 -11.33 2.81
C MET A 33 11.49 -11.56 3.27
N GLU A 34 12.21 -12.50 2.66
CA GLU A 34 13.61 -12.80 2.99
C GLU A 34 14.52 -11.58 2.80
N LYS A 35 14.37 -10.85 1.69
CA LYS A 35 15.18 -9.66 1.39
C LYS A 35 14.92 -8.49 2.33
N THR A 36 13.69 -8.34 2.80
CA THR A 36 13.28 -7.16 3.58
C THR A 36 13.21 -7.44 5.08
N GLY A 37 12.97 -8.68 5.47
CA GLY A 37 12.65 -9.09 6.84
C GLY A 37 11.27 -8.63 7.33
N GLU A 38 10.44 -8.05 6.47
CA GLU A 38 9.11 -7.53 6.82
C GLU A 38 7.99 -8.45 6.33
N SER A 39 6.83 -8.35 6.97
CA SER A 39 5.65 -9.12 6.55
C SER A 39 5.15 -8.63 5.18
N VAL A 40 4.85 -9.58 4.30
CA VAL A 40 4.39 -9.35 2.92
C VAL A 40 2.93 -9.77 2.81
N PHE A 41 2.11 -8.93 2.20
CA PHE A 41 0.67 -9.14 2.03
C PHE A 41 0.28 -9.02 0.57
N LEU A 42 -0.74 -9.80 0.21
CA LEU A 42 -1.42 -9.75 -1.07
C LEU A 42 -2.87 -9.36 -0.82
N GLY A 43 -3.30 -8.25 -1.41
CA GLY A 43 -4.63 -7.68 -1.20
C GLY A 43 -5.41 -7.49 -2.50
N VAL A 44 -6.72 -7.63 -2.43
CA VAL A 44 -7.64 -7.31 -3.54
C VAL A 44 -8.73 -6.34 -3.07
N LEU A 45 -9.28 -5.55 -3.98
CA LEU A 45 -10.35 -4.61 -3.65
C LEU A 45 -11.71 -5.31 -3.66
N THR A 46 -12.44 -5.24 -2.56
CA THR A 46 -13.81 -5.73 -2.48
C THR A 46 -14.80 -4.74 -3.13
N PRO A 47 -16.03 -5.19 -3.47
CA PRO A 47 -17.09 -4.27 -3.90
C PRO A 47 -17.43 -3.17 -2.88
N GLY A 48 -17.14 -3.40 -1.60
CA GLY A 48 -17.30 -2.44 -0.49
C GLY A 48 -16.16 -1.44 -0.32
N PHE A 49 -15.18 -1.43 -1.24
CA PHE A 49 -13.98 -0.59 -1.18
C PHE A 49 -13.09 -0.85 0.04
N GLU A 50 -12.99 -2.12 0.41
CA GLU A 50 -12.05 -2.62 1.41
C GLU A 50 -10.96 -3.44 0.72
N VAL A 51 -9.78 -3.50 1.34
CA VAL A 51 -8.73 -4.44 0.95
C VAL A 51 -9.00 -5.75 1.66
N LEU A 52 -9.32 -6.79 0.90
CA LEU A 52 -9.37 -8.17 1.38
C LEU A 52 -7.97 -8.77 1.27
N LEU A 53 -7.40 -9.21 2.39
CA LEU A 53 -6.13 -9.92 2.41
C LEU A 53 -6.34 -11.37 1.97
N VAL A 54 -5.73 -11.75 0.85
CA VAL A 54 -5.90 -13.08 0.26
C VAL A 54 -4.68 -13.98 0.49
N HIS A 55 -3.51 -13.40 0.79
CA HIS A 55 -2.32 -14.15 1.14
C HIS A 55 -1.37 -13.32 2.02
N LYS A 56 -0.58 -13.99 2.85
CA LYS A 56 0.45 -13.36 3.68
C LYS A 56 1.68 -14.25 3.83
N ILE A 57 2.84 -13.64 4.02
CA ILE A 57 4.06 -14.27 4.51
C ILE A 57 4.61 -13.37 5.61
N LEU A 58 4.78 -13.92 6.81
CA LEU A 58 5.20 -13.14 7.97
C LEU A 58 6.72 -12.99 8.00
N GLY A 59 7.18 -11.79 8.36
CA GLY A 59 8.60 -11.57 8.66
C GLY A 59 9.04 -12.37 9.89
N PRO A 60 10.33 -12.72 10.00
CA PRO A 60 10.84 -13.59 11.08
C PRO A 60 10.92 -12.88 12.44
N GLN A 61 10.78 -11.56 12.46
CA GLN A 61 10.94 -10.76 13.67
C GLN A 61 9.80 -11.01 14.68
N VAL A 62 10.13 -11.01 15.97
CA VAL A 62 9.14 -11.13 17.07
C VAL A 62 8.15 -9.97 17.02
N ILE A 63 8.66 -8.74 16.86
CA ILE A 63 7.84 -7.56 16.63
C ILE A 63 7.70 -7.36 15.11
N ARG A 64 6.52 -7.69 14.61
CA ARG A 64 6.13 -7.57 13.20
C ARG A 64 4.68 -7.11 13.10
N TYR A 65 4.31 -6.63 11.91
CA TYR A 65 2.92 -6.41 11.58
C TYR A 65 2.29 -7.73 11.13
N ASP A 66 1.11 -8.03 11.67
CA ASP A 66 0.30 -9.19 11.29
C ASP A 66 -1.15 -8.76 11.06
N ALA A 67 -1.80 -9.40 10.10
CA ALA A 67 -3.21 -9.28 9.76
C ALA A 67 -3.65 -10.60 9.13
N ASP A 68 -4.88 -11.04 9.35
CA ASP A 68 -5.29 -12.38 8.92
C ASP A 68 -5.74 -12.43 7.47
N VAL A 69 -5.45 -13.55 6.82
CA VAL A 69 -6.03 -13.85 5.51
C VAL A 69 -7.55 -13.99 5.70
N GLY A 70 -8.32 -13.34 4.83
CA GLY A 70 -9.77 -13.21 4.96
C GLY A 70 -10.22 -11.93 5.65
N GLN A 71 -9.32 -11.20 6.31
CA GLN A 71 -9.63 -9.91 6.92
C GLN A 71 -9.84 -8.83 5.83
N THR A 72 -10.83 -7.96 6.04
CA THR A 72 -11.02 -6.74 5.25
C THR A 72 -10.56 -5.50 6.02
N ILE A 73 -9.98 -4.53 5.30
CA ILE A 73 -9.47 -3.28 5.86
C ILE A 73 -9.92 -2.11 4.98
N PRO A 74 -10.40 -0.97 5.52
CA PRO A 74 -10.79 0.17 4.69
C PRO A 74 -9.67 0.65 3.77
N ALA A 75 -9.93 0.79 2.47
CA ALA A 75 -8.88 1.05 1.49
C ALA A 75 -8.23 2.44 1.60
N TYR A 76 -8.94 3.43 2.15
CA TYR A 76 -8.45 4.81 2.20
C TYR A 76 -7.24 5.02 3.13
N CYS A 77 -7.07 4.12 4.12
CA CYS A 77 -6.09 4.27 5.19
C CYS A 77 -4.95 3.26 5.12
N THR A 78 -4.75 2.58 4.00
CA THR A 78 -3.64 1.63 3.79
C THR A 78 -2.87 1.94 2.51
N ALA A 79 -1.60 1.53 2.44
CA ALA A 79 -0.81 1.65 1.22
C ALA A 79 -1.45 0.83 0.08
N GLY A 80 -1.78 -0.43 0.34
CA GLY A 80 -2.44 -1.31 -0.62
C GLY A 80 -3.78 -0.78 -1.11
N GLY A 81 -4.58 -0.22 -0.21
CA GLY A 81 -5.87 0.36 -0.56
C GLY A 81 -5.73 1.61 -1.44
N ARG A 82 -4.71 2.46 -1.21
CA ARG A 82 -4.39 3.57 -2.12
C ARG A 82 -3.97 3.09 -3.50
N VAL A 83 -3.16 2.02 -3.59
CA VAL A 83 -2.83 1.39 -4.88
C VAL A 83 -4.09 0.99 -5.64
N LEU A 84 -5.02 0.30 -4.97
CA LEU A 84 -6.24 -0.19 -5.59
C LEU A 84 -7.19 0.95 -5.97
N LEU A 85 -7.41 1.92 -5.08
CA LEU A 85 -8.26 3.08 -5.32
C LEU A 85 -7.72 3.99 -6.44
N ALA A 86 -6.40 4.14 -6.54
CA ALA A 86 -5.76 4.96 -7.57
C ALA A 86 -6.09 4.45 -8.98
N HIS A 87 -6.32 3.15 -9.15
CA HIS A 87 -6.56 2.54 -10.44
C HIS A 87 -8.03 2.23 -10.73
N LEU A 88 -8.95 2.71 -9.90
CA LEU A 88 -10.38 2.66 -10.18
C LEU A 88 -10.77 3.59 -11.33
N ALA A 89 -11.75 3.17 -12.12
CA ALA A 89 -12.40 4.05 -13.08
C ALA A 89 -13.13 5.19 -12.35
N ALA A 90 -13.25 6.36 -12.99
CA ALA A 90 -13.86 7.55 -12.39
C ALA A 90 -15.25 7.31 -11.76
N PRO A 91 -16.18 6.53 -12.39
CA PRO A 91 -17.47 6.22 -11.77
C PRO A 91 -17.35 5.39 -10.48
N GLN A 92 -16.40 4.45 -10.43
CA GLN A 92 -16.17 3.60 -9.25
C GLN A 92 -15.55 4.42 -8.11
N LEU A 93 -14.57 5.27 -8.41
CA LEU A 93 -13.99 6.18 -7.43
C LEU A 93 -15.02 7.20 -6.91
N GLY A 94 -15.93 7.66 -7.77
CA GLY A 94 -17.08 8.48 -7.38
C GLY A 94 -18.01 7.75 -6.41
N ARG A 95 -18.30 6.46 -6.64
CA ARG A 95 -19.07 5.64 -5.70
C ARG A 95 -18.37 5.50 -4.35
N PHE A 96 -17.06 5.24 -4.35
CA PHE A 96 -16.26 5.18 -3.13
C PHE A 96 -16.44 6.43 -2.26
N PHE A 97 -16.29 7.63 -2.84
CA PHE A 97 -16.47 8.87 -2.05
C PHE A 97 -17.91 9.14 -1.60
N LYS A 98 -18.92 8.52 -2.23
CA LYS A 98 -20.32 8.61 -1.81
C LYS A 98 -20.64 7.61 -0.68
N SER A 99 -20.06 6.41 -0.73
CA SER A 99 -20.37 5.33 0.21
C SER A 99 -19.43 5.25 1.42
N THR A 100 -18.24 5.84 1.35
CA THR A 100 -17.20 5.66 2.36
C THR A 100 -16.98 6.94 3.18
N ARG A 101 -17.19 6.83 4.49
CA ARG A 101 -16.81 7.89 5.44
C ARG A 101 -15.33 7.77 5.80
N LEU A 102 -14.54 8.80 5.47
CA LEU A 102 -13.13 8.87 5.81
C LEU A 102 -12.98 9.22 7.30
N ARG A 103 -12.82 8.20 8.16
CA ARG A 103 -12.64 8.40 9.60
C ARG A 103 -11.16 8.66 9.88
N ARG A 104 -10.89 9.57 10.82
CA ARG A 104 -9.54 9.74 11.37
C ARG A 104 -9.29 8.60 12.36
N LEU A 105 -8.34 7.72 12.06
CA LEU A 105 -7.97 6.57 12.90
C LEU A 105 -6.76 6.88 13.78
N THR A 106 -5.88 7.76 13.30
CA THR A 106 -4.70 8.28 13.99
C THR A 106 -4.55 9.77 13.65
N ALA A 107 -3.62 10.45 14.32
CA ALA A 107 -3.28 11.84 13.97
C ALA A 107 -2.83 12.01 12.51
N ARG A 108 -2.28 10.94 11.90
CA ARG A 108 -1.72 10.94 10.53
C ARG A 108 -2.70 10.49 9.45
N THR A 109 -3.92 10.05 9.80
CA THR A 109 -4.86 9.55 8.79
C THR A 109 -5.25 10.63 7.78
N VAL A 110 -5.13 10.32 6.49
CA VAL A 110 -5.66 11.15 5.40
C VAL A 110 -7.18 11.02 5.34
N ALA A 111 -7.86 11.81 6.18
CA ALA A 111 -9.30 11.75 6.39
C ALA A 111 -10.09 12.81 5.60
N ASN A 112 -9.54 13.37 4.52
CA ASN A 112 -10.25 14.29 3.63
C ASN A 112 -10.07 13.92 2.16
N ARG A 113 -11.10 14.25 1.39
CA ARG A 113 -11.20 13.87 -0.03
C ARG A 113 -10.09 14.46 -0.88
N ARG A 114 -9.74 15.74 -0.68
CA ARG A 114 -8.74 16.43 -1.50
C ARG A 114 -7.34 15.82 -1.32
N GLN A 115 -6.91 15.60 -0.08
CA GLN A 115 -5.63 14.97 0.21
C GLN A 115 -5.60 13.51 -0.24
N LEU A 116 -6.70 12.76 -0.09
CA LEU A 116 -6.75 11.39 -0.60
C LEU A 116 -6.62 11.38 -2.13
N LEU A 117 -7.36 12.23 -2.85
CA LEU A 117 -7.22 12.36 -4.31
C LEU A 117 -5.80 12.69 -4.74
N LYS A 118 -5.12 13.59 -4.02
CA LYS A 118 -3.71 13.88 -4.25
C LYS A 118 -2.84 12.64 -4.04
N ALA A 119 -3.00 11.93 -2.92
CA ALA A 119 -2.25 10.71 -2.66
C ALA A 119 -2.49 9.64 -3.73
N LEU A 120 -3.72 9.50 -4.23
CA LEU A 120 -4.03 8.58 -5.33
C LEU A 120 -3.34 9.00 -6.64
N ASP A 121 -3.23 10.29 -6.90
CA ASP A 121 -2.52 10.79 -8.08
C ASP A 121 -1.00 10.53 -7.99
N ASP A 122 -0.41 10.80 -6.83
CA ASP A 122 1.00 10.51 -6.56
C ASP A 122 1.30 9.00 -6.74
N VAL A 123 0.35 8.12 -6.40
CA VAL A 123 0.44 6.67 -6.65
C VAL A 123 0.38 6.33 -8.14
N ARG A 124 -0.48 6.98 -8.93
CA ARG A 124 -0.54 6.76 -10.39
C ARG A 124 0.77 7.13 -11.07
N GLN A 125 1.40 8.22 -10.63
CA GLN A 125 2.64 8.72 -11.21
C GLN A 125 3.86 7.88 -10.80
N SER A 126 3.96 7.51 -9.52
CA SER A 126 5.14 6.81 -8.98
C SER A 126 5.05 5.28 -9.07
N GLY A 127 3.84 4.73 -9.16
CA GLY A 127 3.58 3.29 -9.13
C GLY A 127 3.79 2.65 -7.76
N VAL A 128 3.85 3.43 -6.68
CA VAL A 128 4.00 2.94 -5.30
C VAL A 128 3.20 3.82 -4.34
N ALA A 129 2.60 3.20 -3.33
CA ALA A 129 1.93 3.89 -2.23
C ALA A 129 2.70 3.70 -0.94
N PHE A 130 2.70 4.74 -0.12
CA PHE A 130 3.23 4.72 1.24
C PHE A 130 2.11 4.97 2.25
N ASN A 131 2.25 4.37 3.42
CA ASN A 131 1.41 4.58 4.58
C ASN A 131 2.30 4.58 5.83
N PHE A 132 2.35 5.70 6.55
CA PHE A 132 3.23 5.85 7.69
C PHE A 132 2.46 6.21 8.97
N GLY A 133 1.86 5.19 9.60
CA GLY A 133 1.11 5.35 10.85
C GLY A 133 -0.32 5.86 10.67
N GLU A 134 -0.92 5.75 9.49
CA GLU A 134 -2.24 6.33 9.22
C GLU A 134 -3.41 5.46 9.70
N ARG A 135 -3.21 4.14 9.75
CA ARG A 135 -4.22 3.18 10.25
C ARG A 135 -4.00 2.85 11.71
N VAL A 136 -2.75 2.52 12.06
CA VAL A 136 -2.32 2.12 13.39
C VAL A 136 -1.03 2.90 13.68
N ALA A 137 -1.01 3.65 14.78
CA ALA A 137 0.18 4.38 15.19
C ALA A 137 1.35 3.40 15.40
N GLY A 138 2.53 3.73 14.88
CA GLY A 138 3.69 2.84 14.96
C GLY A 138 3.74 1.74 13.89
N ALA A 139 2.69 1.51 13.10
CA ALA A 139 2.73 0.58 11.95
C ALA A 139 2.67 1.30 10.60
N SER A 140 3.38 0.77 9.63
CA SER A 140 3.51 1.36 8.29
C SER A 140 3.43 0.30 7.20
N GLY A 141 3.21 0.75 5.97
CA GLY A 141 3.25 -0.13 4.81
C GLY A 141 3.64 0.58 3.51
N ILE A 142 4.13 -0.22 2.56
CA ILE A 142 4.55 0.22 1.22
C ILE A 142 4.01 -0.78 0.22
N SER A 143 3.23 -0.34 -0.77
CA SER A 143 2.56 -1.24 -1.72
C SER A 143 2.74 -0.82 -3.16
N ALA A 144 2.71 -1.80 -4.07
CA ALA A 144 2.75 -1.62 -5.52
C ALA A 144 1.63 -2.42 -6.23
N PRO A 145 1.18 -1.98 -7.42
CA PRO A 145 0.09 -2.64 -8.14
C PRO A 145 0.54 -3.93 -8.81
N ILE A 146 -0.30 -4.96 -8.73
CA ILE A 146 -0.23 -6.16 -9.58
C ILE A 146 -1.23 -6.00 -10.72
N ARG A 147 -0.76 -6.20 -11.95
CA ARG A 147 -1.54 -6.05 -13.18
C ARG A 147 -1.83 -7.40 -13.82
N SER A 148 -3.04 -7.52 -14.39
CA SER A 148 -3.39 -8.62 -15.30
C SER A 148 -2.71 -8.45 -16.65
N GLY A 149 -2.79 -9.49 -17.50
CA GLY A 149 -2.34 -9.39 -18.90
C GLY A 149 -2.99 -8.25 -19.71
N SER A 150 -4.19 -7.80 -19.33
CA SER A 150 -4.85 -6.63 -19.93
C SER A 150 -4.39 -5.28 -19.37
N GLY A 151 -3.40 -5.25 -18.47
CA GLY A 151 -2.86 -4.04 -17.85
C GLY A 151 -3.71 -3.47 -16.71
N ARG A 152 -4.88 -4.05 -16.41
CA ARG A 152 -5.71 -3.63 -15.27
C ARG A 152 -5.05 -4.00 -13.95
N VAL A 153 -5.09 -3.10 -12.97
CA VAL A 153 -4.71 -3.44 -11.59
C VAL A 153 -5.78 -4.33 -11.00
N ILE A 154 -5.36 -5.52 -10.55
CA ILE A 154 -6.24 -6.58 -10.05
C ILE A 154 -5.97 -6.92 -8.58
N ALA A 155 -4.77 -6.60 -8.09
CA ALA A 155 -4.33 -6.81 -6.72
C ALA A 155 -3.24 -5.79 -6.36
N GLU A 156 -2.88 -5.76 -5.09
CA GLU A 156 -1.73 -5.04 -4.55
C GLU A 156 -0.78 -6.00 -3.84
N LEU A 157 0.52 -5.73 -3.96
CA LEU A 157 1.56 -6.36 -3.16
C LEU A 157 2.09 -5.33 -2.17
N GLY A 158 2.09 -5.66 -0.89
CA GLY A 158 2.47 -4.75 0.18
C GLY A 158 3.46 -5.33 1.18
N LEU A 159 4.39 -4.49 1.64
CA LEU A 159 5.15 -4.69 2.87
C LEU A 159 4.43 -4.01 4.02
N ALA A 160 4.44 -4.62 5.20
CA ALA A 160 4.00 -3.95 6.42
C ALA A 160 4.88 -4.32 7.62
N GLY A 161 5.14 -3.33 8.48
CA GLY A 161 6.01 -3.48 9.64
C GLY A 161 6.02 -2.23 10.53
N PRO A 162 6.82 -2.23 11.60
CA PRO A 162 7.05 -1.07 12.44
C PRO A 162 7.55 0.13 11.64
N THR A 163 7.01 1.30 11.96
CA THR A 163 7.26 2.55 11.26
C THR A 163 8.73 2.89 11.22
N SER A 164 9.46 2.67 12.33
CA SER A 164 10.90 2.93 12.40
C SER A 164 11.70 2.15 11.35
N ARG A 165 11.39 0.87 11.12
CA ARG A 165 12.11 0.03 10.15
C ARG A 165 11.80 0.41 8.70
N LEU A 166 10.53 0.69 8.39
CA LEU A 166 10.14 1.11 7.05
C LEU A 166 10.65 2.53 6.71
N HIS A 167 10.65 3.45 7.68
CA HIS A 167 11.19 4.81 7.53
C HIS A 167 12.71 4.86 7.38
N ALA A 168 13.44 3.88 7.89
CA ALA A 168 14.90 3.86 7.78
C ALA A 168 15.38 3.66 6.33
N ARG A 169 14.59 2.99 5.48
CA ARG A 169 14.98 2.62 4.11
C ARG A 169 13.81 2.62 3.10
N PRO A 170 13.00 3.69 3.02
CA PRO A 170 11.75 3.69 2.26
C PRO A 170 11.96 3.55 0.75
N ALA A 171 13.03 4.15 0.20
CA ALA A 171 13.32 4.09 -1.23
C ALA A 171 13.74 2.68 -1.69
N GLU A 172 14.55 1.99 -0.88
CA GLU A 172 14.98 0.62 -1.13
C GLU A 172 13.77 -0.33 -1.12
N LEU A 173 12.96 -0.26 -0.05
CA LEU A 173 11.77 -1.09 0.09
C LEU A 173 10.74 -0.82 -1.02
N ALA A 174 10.56 0.44 -1.42
CA ALA A 174 9.72 0.81 -2.55
C ALA A 174 10.21 0.21 -3.87
N ARG A 175 11.52 0.19 -4.12
CA ARG A 175 12.09 -0.48 -5.30
C ARG A 175 11.81 -1.98 -5.26
N LEU A 176 12.10 -2.64 -4.14
CA LEU A 176 11.90 -4.08 -3.99
C LEU A 176 10.44 -4.50 -4.17
N VAL A 177 9.48 -3.78 -3.57
CA VAL A 177 8.06 -4.13 -3.73
C VAL A 177 7.57 -3.88 -5.17
N LYS A 178 8.03 -2.81 -5.83
CA LYS A 178 7.70 -2.54 -7.24
C LYS A 178 8.24 -3.62 -8.17
N ASP A 179 9.50 -3.98 -8.02
CA ASP A 179 10.15 -5.00 -8.85
C ASP A 179 9.46 -6.36 -8.67
N THR A 180 9.13 -6.74 -7.44
CA THR A 180 8.42 -7.98 -7.15
C THR A 180 6.99 -7.94 -7.71
N ALA A 181 6.24 -6.84 -7.54
CA ALA A 181 4.90 -6.70 -8.12
C ALA A 181 4.92 -6.75 -9.65
N ALA A 182 5.95 -6.18 -10.29
CA ALA A 182 6.15 -6.27 -11.73
C ALA A 182 6.42 -7.71 -12.18
N ARG A 183 7.28 -8.46 -11.48
CA ARG A 183 7.53 -9.89 -11.74
C ARG A 183 6.26 -10.73 -11.64
N ILE A 184 5.44 -10.51 -10.59
CA ILE A 184 4.12 -11.16 -10.46
C ILE A 184 3.23 -10.79 -11.65
N SER A 185 3.15 -9.50 -12.01
CA SER A 185 2.34 -9.04 -13.14
C SER A 185 2.78 -9.70 -14.45
N SER A 186 4.09 -9.79 -14.71
CA SER A 186 4.63 -10.45 -15.91
C SER A 186 4.31 -11.94 -15.95
N ALA A 187 4.37 -12.63 -14.82
CA ALA A 187 3.94 -14.03 -14.72
C ALA A 187 2.43 -14.21 -14.95
N LEU A 188 1.62 -13.17 -14.69
CA LEU A 188 0.19 -13.11 -15.03
C LEU A 188 -0.09 -12.63 -16.47
N GLY A 189 0.96 -12.49 -17.29
CA GLY A 189 0.87 -12.12 -18.70
C GLY A 189 0.93 -10.61 -18.98
N TYR A 190 1.18 -9.76 -17.99
CA TYR A 190 1.36 -8.33 -18.21
C TYR A 190 2.70 -8.06 -18.89
N ARG A 191 2.65 -7.49 -20.09
CA ARG A 191 3.83 -7.04 -20.83
C ARG A 191 3.84 -5.51 -20.81
N VAL A 192 4.93 -4.92 -20.33
CA VAL A 192 5.19 -3.50 -20.57
C VAL A 192 5.45 -3.37 -22.06
N GLY A 193 4.56 -2.74 -22.81
CA GLY A 193 4.83 -2.42 -24.20
C GLY A 193 6.09 -1.53 -24.28
N PRO A 194 6.88 -1.59 -25.38
CA PRO A 194 7.90 -0.57 -25.59
C PRO A 194 7.20 0.78 -25.47
N ALA A 195 7.78 1.71 -24.70
CA ALA A 195 7.30 3.08 -24.70
C ALA A 195 7.29 3.54 -26.16
N MET A 196 6.10 3.68 -26.75
CA MET A 196 5.95 4.27 -28.08
C MET A 196 6.69 5.60 -28.07
N GLY A 197 7.59 5.76 -29.03
CA GLY A 197 8.64 6.78 -29.04
C GLY A 197 8.17 8.16 -28.65
N SER A 198 8.77 8.71 -27.59
CA SER A 198 8.98 10.15 -27.57
C SER A 198 10.12 10.42 -28.56
N ASP A 199 9.77 10.96 -29.72
CA ASP A 199 10.72 11.60 -30.61
C ASP A 199 11.65 12.53 -29.83
N GLY A 200 12.92 12.46 -30.21
CA GLY A 200 14.01 13.14 -29.54
C GLY A 200 13.87 14.67 -29.65
N ALA A 201 13.54 15.31 -28.54
CA ALA A 201 14.03 16.64 -28.16
C ALA A 201 13.49 16.99 -26.77
N GLY A 202 14.31 16.90 -25.72
CA GLY A 202 13.99 17.57 -24.45
C GLY A 202 14.53 16.97 -23.15
N SER A 203 15.12 15.77 -23.15
CA SER A 203 15.43 15.06 -21.89
C SER A 203 16.72 15.49 -21.16
N ARG A 204 17.30 16.67 -21.44
CA ARG A 204 18.51 17.16 -20.75
C ARG A 204 18.30 18.12 -19.58
N LEU A 205 17.07 18.40 -19.15
CA LEU A 205 16.82 19.36 -18.05
C LEU A 205 15.79 18.91 -17.01
N ARG A 206 15.90 17.71 -16.42
CA ARG A 206 15.09 17.34 -15.23
C ARG A 206 15.81 16.48 -14.18
N ALA A 207 17.14 16.49 -14.13
CA ALA A 207 17.92 15.71 -13.15
C ALA A 207 18.24 16.45 -11.84
N THR A 208 17.78 17.69 -11.61
CA THR A 208 18.29 18.51 -10.49
C THR A 208 17.27 18.85 -9.39
N ALA A 209 15.99 18.48 -9.50
CA ALA A 209 14.94 18.98 -8.58
C ALA A 209 14.51 18.04 -7.42
N LEU A 210 15.04 16.81 -7.31
CA LEU A 210 14.57 15.85 -6.29
C LEU A 210 15.36 15.83 -4.97
N ARG A 211 16.27 16.80 -4.73
CA ARG A 211 17.07 16.86 -3.48
C ARG A 211 16.58 17.88 -2.43
N LYS A 212 15.55 18.69 -2.68
CA LYS A 212 15.15 19.76 -1.73
C LYS A 212 13.68 19.81 -1.31
N GLY A 213 12.80 18.91 -1.78
CA GLY A 213 11.35 19.04 -1.58
C GLY A 213 10.72 18.31 -0.38
N VAL A 214 11.44 17.39 0.28
CA VAL A 214 10.84 16.54 1.35
C VAL A 214 11.52 16.74 2.72
N ALA A 215 12.62 17.50 2.78
CA ALA A 215 13.37 17.72 4.02
C ALA A 215 13.02 19.03 4.76
N SER A 216 12.20 19.93 4.18
CA SER A 216 12.02 21.28 4.72
C SER A 216 10.78 21.50 5.59
N GLU A 217 9.82 20.56 5.65
CA GLU A 217 8.58 20.75 6.44
C GLU A 217 8.53 19.94 7.75
N MET A 218 9.65 19.33 8.18
CA MET A 218 9.68 18.50 9.39
C MET A 218 10.60 19.01 10.52
N LEU A 219 11.20 20.20 10.40
CA LEU A 219 12.24 20.66 11.33
C LEU A 219 11.99 21.97 12.10
N THR A 220 10.76 22.45 12.22
CA THR A 220 10.46 23.59 13.10
C THR A 220 9.22 23.36 13.95
N SER A 221 9.42 22.76 15.13
CA SER A 221 8.75 23.16 16.39
C SER A 221 9.21 22.28 17.56
N VAL A 222 10.49 22.38 17.94
CA VAL A 222 10.89 22.22 19.34
C VAL A 222 11.99 23.26 19.58
N GLY A 223 11.59 24.43 20.07
CA GLY A 223 12.52 25.44 20.57
C GLY A 223 13.02 25.02 21.97
N PRO A 224 14.27 25.36 22.32
CA PRO A 224 14.83 25.05 23.63
C PRO A 224 14.62 26.24 24.56
N ASP A 225 13.77 26.13 25.58
CA ASP A 225 13.78 27.08 26.69
C ASP A 225 13.30 26.40 27.98
N GLY A 226 13.97 26.74 29.07
CA GLY A 226 13.97 26.02 30.33
C GLY A 226 12.82 26.33 31.29
N GLY A 227 12.48 25.30 32.08
CA GLY A 227 12.10 25.36 33.50
C GLY A 227 10.66 25.76 33.85
N PRO A 228 10.22 25.54 35.11
CA PRO A 228 10.97 25.01 36.25
C PRO A 228 10.49 23.64 36.76
N ALA A 229 11.31 23.05 37.63
CA ALA A 229 10.96 21.92 38.48
C ALA A 229 9.88 22.34 39.50
N ASP A 230 8.85 21.52 39.68
CA ASP A 230 8.03 21.52 40.88
C ASP A 230 7.48 20.11 41.17
N GLU A 231 7.88 19.63 42.35
CA GLU A 231 7.16 18.77 43.30
C GLU A 231 6.52 17.44 42.84
N MET A 232 7.20 16.34 43.18
CA MET A 232 6.57 15.02 43.33
C MET A 232 5.99 14.85 44.74
N PRO A 233 4.74 14.37 44.90
CA PRO A 233 4.30 13.75 46.15
C PRO A 233 4.33 12.22 46.06
N GLY A 234 5.25 11.64 46.82
CA GLY A 234 5.09 10.43 47.65
C GLY A 234 4.40 9.19 47.07
N TRP A 235 5.21 8.24 46.57
CA TRP A 235 4.88 6.81 46.63
C TRP A 235 5.26 6.29 48.03
N ARG A 236 4.27 5.88 48.83
CA ARG A 236 4.46 5.04 50.01
C ARG A 236 3.99 3.63 49.67
N SER A 237 4.91 2.70 49.78
CA SER A 237 4.68 1.26 49.86
C SER A 237 3.97 0.91 51.18
N GLY A 238 2.88 0.14 51.07
CA GLY A 238 2.16 -0.56 52.11
C GLY A 238 1.42 -1.73 51.48
#